data_AF-A0A6M5Z6F5-F1
#
_entry.id   AF-A0A6M5Z6F5-F1
#
_cell.length_a   1.000
_cell.length_b   1.000
_cell.length_c   1.000
_cell.angle_alpha   90.00
_cell.angle_beta   90.00
_cell.angle_gamma   90.00
#
_symmetry.space_group_name_H-M   'P 1'
#
loop_
_entity.id
_entity.type
_entity.pdbx_description
1 polymer ?
#
loop_
_entity_poly.entity_id
_entity_poly.type
_entity_poly.pdbx_seq_one_letter_code
_entity_poly.pdbx_strand_id
1 'polypeptide(L)'
;MVIRELNREECLRVLAQAEVARLACAHENQPYVVPVSLAYDETSGCLYGFTTPGQKVEWMRTNPLVCVEVDEIAACDRWVSVIATGRYEELPAAPEPDEEPAPARQGLAREPGLPCAANRGDLQSEEGAGNSERKRAWHVLKTRPRWWEPGSAAWAARAQRDSDEPFVLVYYKIRIDHVTGHETTRDTRDAAPAPPAGKWEWMHRTLVRLFGVGPKDGGLAP
;
A
#
# COMPACT_ATOMS: atom_id res chain seq x y z
N MET A 1 19.75 11.94 20.45
CA MET A 1 18.55 11.40 19.77
C MET A 1 17.41 11.35 20.78
N VAL A 2 16.26 11.95 20.47
CA VAL A 2 15.07 11.91 21.32
C VAL A 2 13.96 11.21 20.56
N ILE A 3 13.31 10.21 21.18
CA ILE A 3 12.15 9.53 20.60
C ILE A 3 10.89 10.27 21.08
N ARG A 4 10.04 10.67 20.13
CA ARG A 4 8.76 11.31 20.38
C ARG A 4 7.63 10.40 19.92
N GLU A 5 6.60 10.26 20.74
CA GLU A 5 5.35 9.61 20.34
C GLU A 5 4.57 10.47 19.35
N LEU A 6 4.05 9.83 18.31
CA LEU A 6 3.14 10.43 17.34
C LEU A 6 1.70 10.32 17.86
N ASN A 7 0.93 11.39 17.66
CA ASN A 7 -0.50 11.32 17.89
C ASN A 7 -1.21 10.53 16.77
N ARG A 8 -2.49 10.20 16.98
CA ARG A 8 -3.27 9.39 16.02
C ARG A 8 -3.29 9.99 14.60
N GLU A 9 -3.45 11.30 14.46
CA GLU A 9 -3.52 11.95 13.15
C GLU A 9 -2.17 11.89 12.42
N GLU A 10 -1.07 12.10 13.15
CA GLU A 10 0.28 11.95 12.62
C GLU A 10 0.53 10.52 12.14
N CYS A 11 0.14 9.51 12.92
CA CYS A 11 0.26 8.11 12.52
C CYS A 11 -0.51 7.79 11.24
N LEU A 12 -1.77 8.27 11.14
CA LEU A 12 -2.60 8.03 9.96
C LEU A 12 -2.03 8.71 8.71
N ARG A 13 -1.39 9.87 8.86
CA ARG A 13 -0.71 10.57 7.76
C ARG A 13 0.47 9.76 7.22
N VAL A 14 1.28 9.16 8.10
CA VAL A 14 2.37 8.27 7.70
C VAL A 14 1.82 7.03 6.97
N LEU A 15 0.76 6.39 7.49
CA LEU A 15 0.11 5.27 6.83
C LEU A 15 -0.46 5.63 5.44
N ALA A 16 -0.99 6.85 5.29
CA ALA A 16 -1.53 7.34 4.01
C ALA A 16 -0.45 7.54 2.94
N GLN A 17 0.77 7.87 3.36
CA GLN A 17 1.91 8.10 2.47
C GLN A 17 2.67 6.81 2.11
N ALA A 18 2.57 5.79 2.97
CA ALA A 18 3.26 4.52 2.78
C ALA A 18 2.82 3.77 1.51
N GLU A 19 3.76 3.41 0.64
CA GLU A 19 3.50 2.55 -0.53
C GLU A 19 3.60 1.06 -0.21
N VAL A 20 4.55 0.71 0.67
CA VAL A 20 4.84 -0.65 1.13
C VAL A 20 4.75 -0.68 2.64
N ALA A 21 4.12 -1.72 3.16
CA ALA A 21 4.01 -2.01 4.58
C ALA A 21 4.41 -3.46 4.87
N ARG A 22 4.68 -3.79 6.13
CA ARG A 22 4.86 -5.16 6.60
C ARG A 22 3.60 -5.61 7.31
N LEU A 23 2.93 -6.60 6.74
CA LEU A 23 1.76 -7.23 7.33
C LEU A 23 2.18 -8.47 8.10
N ALA A 24 1.83 -8.49 9.38
CA ALA A 24 2.01 -9.61 10.27
C ALA A 24 0.66 -10.29 10.58
N CYS A 25 0.62 -11.60 10.46
CA CYS A 25 -0.46 -12.46 10.96
C CYS A 25 0.14 -13.63 11.75
N ALA A 26 -0.69 -14.42 12.44
CA ALA A 26 -0.21 -15.54 13.23
C ALA A 26 -1.15 -16.75 13.15
N HIS A 27 -0.54 -17.93 13.13
CA HIS A 27 -1.21 -19.22 13.19
C HIS A 27 -0.51 -20.09 14.24
N GLU A 28 -1.26 -20.73 15.13
CA GLU A 28 -0.72 -21.56 16.23
C GLU A 28 0.41 -20.87 17.05
N ASN A 29 0.23 -19.57 17.34
CA ASN A 29 1.23 -18.72 18.01
C ASN A 29 2.54 -18.47 17.25
N GLN A 30 2.66 -18.92 16.00
CA GLN A 30 3.77 -18.59 15.11
C GLN A 30 3.45 -17.31 14.32
N PRO A 31 4.22 -16.21 14.48
CA PRO A 31 4.08 -15.03 13.63
C PRO A 31 4.64 -15.25 12.22
N TYR A 32 4.02 -14.61 11.24
CA TYR A 32 4.44 -14.56 9.85
C TYR A 32 4.31 -13.13 9.33
N VAL A 33 5.41 -12.58 8.79
CA VAL A 33 5.51 -11.18 8.37
C VAL A 33 5.90 -11.12 6.90
N VAL A 34 5.16 -10.33 6.12
CA VAL A 34 5.36 -10.20 4.68
C VAL A 34 5.21 -8.76 4.21
N PRO A 35 6.01 -8.32 3.22
CA PRO A 35 5.79 -7.04 2.57
C PRO A 35 4.48 -7.07 1.77
N VAL A 36 3.68 -6.01 1.88
CA VAL A 36 2.43 -5.82 1.16
C VAL A 36 2.32 -4.38 0.69
N SER A 37 1.60 -4.16 -0.42
CA SER A 37 1.13 -2.83 -0.76
C SER A 37 -0.26 -2.64 -0.16
N LEU A 38 -0.42 -1.60 0.66
CA LEU A 38 -1.66 -1.26 1.34
C LEU A 38 -1.92 0.23 1.16
N ALA A 39 -3.15 0.60 0.87
CA ALA A 39 -3.56 1.99 0.74
C ALA A 39 -4.59 2.36 1.80
N TYR A 40 -4.32 3.43 2.54
CA TYR A 40 -5.22 3.97 3.54
C TYR A 40 -6.31 4.82 2.88
N ASP A 41 -7.56 4.58 3.27
CA ASP A 41 -8.70 5.41 2.89
C ASP A 41 -9.20 6.20 4.10
N GLU A 42 -9.08 7.53 4.03
CA GLU A 42 -9.51 8.45 5.09
C GLU A 42 -11.01 8.38 5.36
N THR A 43 -11.82 8.05 4.34
CA THR A 43 -13.28 8.03 4.46
C THR A 43 -13.77 6.85 5.31
N SER A 44 -13.20 5.67 5.10
CA SER A 44 -13.53 4.46 5.87
C SER A 44 -12.65 4.25 7.10
N GLY A 45 -11.49 4.93 7.18
CA GLY A 45 -10.48 4.68 8.21
C GLY A 45 -9.85 3.28 8.11
N CYS A 46 -9.90 2.65 6.93
CA CYS A 46 -9.40 1.30 6.69
C CYS A 46 -8.18 1.30 5.76
N LEU A 47 -7.34 0.28 5.91
CA LEU A 47 -6.30 -0.05 4.95
C LEU A 47 -6.85 -1.05 3.95
N TYR A 48 -6.77 -0.76 2.65
CA TYR A 48 -7.18 -1.68 1.60
C TYR A 48 -5.96 -2.34 0.97
N GLY A 49 -6.11 -3.62 0.65
CA GLY A 49 -5.10 -4.41 -0.04
C GLY A 49 -5.73 -5.39 -1.01
N PHE A 50 -4.88 -5.93 -1.88
CA PHE A 50 -5.24 -7.07 -2.69
C PHE A 50 -4.07 -8.06 -2.72
N THR A 51 -4.36 -9.32 -2.97
CA THR A 51 -3.34 -10.35 -3.05
C THR A 51 -3.87 -11.58 -3.79
N THR A 52 -3.03 -12.59 -3.94
CA THR A 52 -3.43 -13.90 -4.44
C THR A 52 -3.60 -14.88 -3.27
N PRO A 53 -4.40 -15.95 -3.45
CA PRO A 53 -4.54 -17.00 -2.44
C PRO A 53 -3.18 -17.56 -1.98
N GLY A 54 -3.08 -17.90 -0.70
CA GLY A 54 -1.89 -18.52 -0.12
C GLY A 54 -1.80 -18.30 1.39
N GLN A 55 -0.63 -18.60 1.96
CA GLN A 55 -0.42 -18.71 3.40
C GLN A 55 -0.97 -17.54 4.22
N LYS A 56 -0.62 -16.28 3.89
CA LYS A 56 -1.12 -15.13 4.66
C LYS A 56 -2.65 -15.05 4.67
N VAL A 57 -3.30 -15.36 3.54
CA VAL A 57 -4.76 -15.27 3.41
C VAL A 57 -5.41 -16.38 4.22
N GLU A 58 -4.91 -17.61 4.10
CA GLU A 58 -5.38 -18.75 4.91
C GLU A 58 -5.24 -18.50 6.41
N TRP A 59 -4.10 -17.94 6.82
CA TRP A 59 -3.83 -17.61 8.22
C TRP A 59 -4.76 -16.49 8.71
N MET A 60 -4.95 -15.43 7.92
CA MET A 60 -5.84 -14.32 8.27
C MET A 60 -7.33 -14.71 8.27
N ARG A 61 -7.75 -15.67 7.44
CA ARG A 61 -9.11 -16.22 7.48
C ARG A 61 -9.38 -16.98 8.78
N THR A 62 -8.37 -17.69 9.29
CA THR A 62 -8.47 -18.45 10.54
C THR A 62 -8.35 -17.55 11.78
N ASN A 63 -7.40 -16.61 11.73
CA ASN A 63 -7.15 -15.63 12.78
C ASN A 63 -7.08 -14.23 12.14
N PRO A 64 -8.16 -13.44 12.22
CA PRO A 64 -8.21 -12.15 11.53
C PRO A 64 -7.42 -11.06 12.25
N LEU A 65 -6.80 -11.33 13.40
CA LEU A 65 -5.97 -10.35 14.11
C LEU A 65 -4.65 -10.17 13.38
N VAL A 66 -4.38 -8.92 12.99
CA VAL A 66 -3.20 -8.55 12.21
C VAL A 66 -2.51 -7.32 12.77
N CYS A 67 -1.24 -7.18 12.42
CA CYS A 67 -0.43 -5.99 12.69
C CYS A 67 0.18 -5.51 11.37
N VAL A 68 0.13 -4.20 11.13
CA VAL A 68 0.73 -3.54 9.97
C VAL A 68 1.79 -2.58 10.48
N GLU A 69 3.00 -2.70 9.96
CA GLU A 69 4.12 -1.84 10.28
C GLU A 69 4.57 -1.07 9.03
N VAL A 70 4.86 0.21 9.20
CA VAL A 70 5.45 1.08 8.20
C VAL A 70 6.59 1.85 8.86
N ASP A 71 7.74 1.87 8.19
CA ASP A 71 8.87 2.70 8.57
C ASP A 71 9.37 3.58 7.42
N GLU A 72 9.86 4.76 7.79
CA GLU A 72 10.70 5.61 6.97
C GLU A 72 12.02 5.82 7.71
N ILE A 73 13.08 5.17 7.23
CA ILE A 73 14.40 5.20 7.86
C ILE A 73 15.35 6.00 6.97
N ALA A 74 15.59 7.27 7.33
CA ALA A 74 16.53 8.15 6.63
C ALA A 74 17.98 7.98 7.13
N ALA A 75 18.15 7.63 8.40
CA ALA A 75 19.44 7.33 9.04
C ALA A 75 19.22 6.51 10.32
N CYS A 76 20.31 6.03 10.95
CA CYS A 76 20.23 5.29 12.22
C CYS A 76 19.61 6.10 13.36
N ASP A 77 19.71 7.43 13.32
CA ASP A 77 19.15 8.37 14.30
C ASP A 77 17.95 9.16 13.77
N ARG A 78 17.48 8.85 12.55
CA ARG A 78 16.42 9.56 11.84
C ARG A 78 15.45 8.60 11.20
N TRP A 79 14.38 8.31 11.92
CA TRP A 79 13.35 7.41 11.46
C TRP A 79 11.98 7.79 12.00
N VAL A 80 10.95 7.36 11.27
CA VAL A 80 9.55 7.36 11.69
C VAL A 80 9.06 5.93 11.56
N SER A 81 8.35 5.41 12.56
CA SER A 81 7.73 4.08 12.51
C SER A 81 6.32 4.15 13.06
N VAL A 82 5.39 3.52 12.36
CA VAL A 82 3.98 3.42 12.73
C VAL A 82 3.55 1.96 12.72
N ILE A 83 2.86 1.58 13.79
CA ILE A 83 2.29 0.25 13.97
C ILE A 83 0.78 0.40 14.11
N ALA A 84 0.03 -0.25 13.22
CA ALA A 84 -1.41 -0.36 13.29
C ALA A 84 -1.81 -1.82 13.57
N THR A 85 -2.52 -2.05 14.67
CA THR A 85 -3.15 -3.35 14.95
C THR A 85 -4.61 -3.30 14.54
N GLY A 86 -5.12 -4.38 13.97
CA GLY A 86 -6.46 -4.38 13.44
C GLY A 86 -6.97 -5.77 13.08
N ARG A 87 -8.04 -5.76 12.29
CA ARG A 87 -8.75 -6.97 11.89
C ARG A 87 -8.87 -7.07 10.37
N TYR A 88 -8.46 -8.20 9.82
CA TYR A 88 -8.62 -8.57 8.42
C TYR A 88 -10.08 -8.87 8.09
N GLU A 89 -10.56 -8.31 6.99
CA GLU A 89 -11.88 -8.58 6.41
C GLU A 89 -11.73 -8.78 4.89
N GLU A 90 -12.12 -9.95 4.40
CA GLU A 90 -12.10 -10.28 2.97
C GLU A 90 -13.28 -9.61 2.25
N LEU A 91 -13.00 -8.98 1.11
CA LEU A 91 -14.01 -8.32 0.28
C LEU A 91 -14.46 -9.29 -0.82
N PRO A 92 -15.67 -9.87 -0.72
CA PRO A 92 -16.13 -10.87 -1.68
C PRO A 92 -16.15 -10.30 -3.10
N ALA A 93 -15.89 -11.16 -4.09
CA ALA A 93 -16.18 -10.79 -5.47
C ALA A 93 -17.67 -10.50 -5.60
N ALA A 94 -18.04 -9.55 -6.48
CA ALA A 94 -19.42 -9.51 -6.91
C ALA A 94 -19.74 -10.88 -7.54
N PRO A 95 -20.94 -11.44 -7.35
CA PRO A 95 -21.34 -12.56 -8.17
C PRO A 95 -21.19 -12.10 -9.61
N GLU A 96 -20.35 -12.79 -10.39
CA GLU A 96 -20.39 -12.67 -11.84
C GLU A 96 -21.87 -12.90 -12.21
N PRO A 97 -22.54 -11.97 -12.91
CA PRO A 97 -23.87 -12.26 -13.39
C PRO A 97 -23.76 -13.56 -14.18
N ASP A 98 -24.56 -14.56 -13.81
CA ASP A 98 -24.61 -15.87 -14.45
C ASP A 98 -24.38 -15.68 -15.95
N GLU A 99 -23.35 -16.36 -16.48
CA GLU A 99 -22.96 -16.29 -17.88
C GLU A 99 -24.18 -16.62 -18.78
N GLU A 100 -24.96 -15.61 -19.15
CA GLU A 100 -25.67 -15.62 -20.43
C GLU A 100 -24.56 -15.59 -21.49
N PRO A 101 -24.39 -16.66 -22.30
CA PRO A 101 -23.36 -16.69 -23.31
C PRO A 101 -23.55 -15.47 -24.21
N ALA A 102 -22.49 -14.67 -24.32
CA ALA A 102 -22.50 -13.40 -25.05
C ALA A 102 -23.23 -13.54 -26.40
N PRO A 103 -24.28 -12.73 -26.67
CA PRO A 103 -24.98 -12.83 -27.93
C PRO A 103 -24.03 -12.42 -29.06
N ALA A 104 -23.89 -13.32 -30.04
CA ALA A 104 -23.26 -13.03 -31.30
C ALA A 104 -23.86 -11.73 -31.88
N ARG A 105 -23.04 -10.68 -32.00
CA ARG A 105 -23.32 -9.52 -32.86
C ARG A 105 -23.37 -10.05 -34.30
N GLN A 106 -24.36 -9.81 -35.17
CA GLN A 106 -25.35 -8.75 -35.35
C GLN A 106 -26.44 -9.24 -36.33
N GLY A 107 -27.66 -8.69 -36.26
CA GLY A 107 -28.58 -8.74 -37.40
C GLY A 107 -30.05 -8.40 -37.14
N LEU A 108 -30.38 -7.10 -37.19
CA LEU A 108 -31.68 -6.50 -37.55
C LEU A 108 -32.96 -6.74 -36.69
N ALA A 109 -33.35 -5.63 -36.04
CA ALA A 109 -34.64 -4.92 -36.18
C ALA A 109 -35.89 -5.30 -35.35
N ARG A 110 -36.42 -4.23 -34.74
CA ARG A 110 -37.81 -3.90 -34.30
C ARG A 110 -38.25 -4.28 -32.88
N GLU A 111 -38.40 -3.26 -32.03
CA GLU A 111 -39.33 -3.24 -30.89
C GLU A 111 -40.80 -3.26 -31.39
N PRO A 112 -41.79 -3.69 -30.57
CA PRO A 112 -42.39 -2.79 -29.57
C PRO A 112 -42.93 -3.45 -28.27
N GLY A 113 -43.02 -2.67 -27.19
CA GLY A 113 -44.13 -2.76 -26.22
C GLY A 113 -43.78 -3.08 -24.75
N LEU A 114 -43.82 -2.06 -23.89
CA LEU A 114 -44.11 -2.15 -22.45
C LEU A 114 -45.58 -2.62 -22.19
N PRO A 115 -46.06 -2.92 -20.95
CA PRO A 115 -45.49 -2.67 -19.60
C PRO A 115 -45.66 -3.84 -18.59
N CYS A 116 -45.05 -3.73 -17.40
CA CYS A 116 -45.78 -3.79 -16.12
C CYS A 116 -44.87 -3.49 -14.92
N ALA A 117 -45.26 -2.48 -14.16
CA ALA A 117 -44.78 -2.22 -12.81
C ALA A 117 -45.39 -3.21 -11.83
N ALA A 118 -44.59 -3.73 -10.91
CA ALA A 118 -45.08 -4.23 -9.63
C ALA A 118 -44.04 -3.94 -8.56
N ASN A 119 -44.39 -3.05 -7.63
CA ASN A 119 -43.69 -2.85 -6.37
C ASN A 119 -43.56 -4.19 -5.62
N ARG A 120 -42.36 -4.50 -5.15
CA ARG A 120 -42.19 -5.22 -3.90
C ARG A 120 -41.00 -4.61 -3.17
N GLY A 121 -41.32 -3.92 -2.09
CA GLY A 121 -40.38 -3.21 -1.25
C GLY A 121 -39.43 -4.14 -0.49
N ASP A 122 -38.43 -3.49 0.09
CA ASP A 122 -37.74 -3.87 1.32
C ASP A 122 -36.97 -5.18 1.29
N LEU A 123 -35.94 -5.21 0.46
CA LEU A 123 -34.69 -5.93 0.73
C LEU A 123 -33.53 -5.01 0.36
N GLN A 124 -33.09 -4.16 1.31
CA GLN A 124 -31.74 -3.61 1.26
C GLN A 124 -30.79 -4.75 1.67
N SER A 125 -30.53 -5.64 0.72
CA SER A 125 -29.64 -6.77 0.85
C SER A 125 -28.22 -6.28 1.14
N GLU A 126 -27.56 -6.87 2.15
CA GLU A 126 -26.13 -6.63 2.47
C GLU A 126 -25.19 -6.84 1.26
N GLU A 127 -25.68 -7.48 0.20
CA GLU A 127 -25.05 -7.67 -1.11
C GLU A 127 -24.68 -6.35 -1.81
N GLY A 128 -25.42 -5.25 -1.58
CA GLY A 128 -25.09 -3.93 -2.14
C GLY A 128 -23.85 -3.31 -1.50
N ALA A 129 -23.62 -3.59 -0.21
CA ALA A 129 -22.50 -3.04 0.55
C ALA A 129 -21.16 -3.66 0.14
N GLY A 130 -21.10 -4.99 -0.01
CA GLY A 130 -19.88 -5.71 -0.42
C GLY A 130 -19.35 -5.28 -1.79
N ASN A 131 -20.25 -5.08 -2.76
CA ASN A 131 -19.88 -4.57 -4.09
C ASN A 131 -19.38 -3.11 -4.00
N SER A 132 -19.97 -2.29 -3.12
CA SER A 132 -19.53 -0.90 -2.91
C SER A 132 -18.15 -0.80 -2.26
N GLU A 133 -17.83 -1.68 -1.29
CA GLU A 133 -16.52 -1.70 -0.63
C GLU A 133 -15.42 -2.21 -1.56
N ARG A 134 -15.68 -3.25 -2.35
CA ARG A 134 -14.71 -3.74 -3.34
C ARG A 134 -14.41 -2.67 -4.40
N LYS A 135 -15.42 -1.93 -4.86
CA LYS A 135 -15.24 -0.78 -5.77
C LYS A 135 -14.41 0.34 -5.14
N ARG A 136 -14.63 0.64 -3.85
CA ARG A 136 -13.81 1.59 -3.09
C ARG A 136 -12.37 1.13 -3.01
N ALA A 137 -12.13 -0.13 -2.64
CA ALA A 137 -10.79 -0.71 -2.58
C ALA A 137 -10.06 -0.57 -3.92
N TRP A 138 -10.73 -0.91 -5.02
CA TRP A 138 -10.18 -0.73 -6.37
C TRP A 138 -9.84 0.73 -6.67
N HIS A 139 -10.72 1.68 -6.29
CA HIS A 139 -10.50 3.10 -6.55
C HIS A 139 -9.30 3.65 -5.77
N VAL A 140 -9.10 3.18 -4.54
CA VAL A 140 -7.99 3.61 -3.67
C VAL A 140 -6.68 2.96 -4.11
N LEU A 141 -6.71 1.70 -4.54
CA LEU A 141 -5.50 0.96 -4.94
C LEU A 141 -4.95 1.37 -6.31
N LYS A 142 -5.82 1.69 -7.29
CA LYS A 142 -5.39 2.04 -8.65
C LYS A 142 -4.57 3.32 -8.74
N THR A 143 -4.67 4.21 -7.74
CA THR A 143 -3.99 5.52 -7.75
C THR A 143 -2.50 5.39 -7.51
N ARG A 144 -2.02 4.21 -7.08
CA ARG A 144 -0.61 3.99 -6.74
C ARG A 144 0.17 3.31 -7.85
N PRO A 145 1.33 3.85 -8.27
CA PRO A 145 2.18 3.21 -9.27
C PRO A 145 2.68 1.84 -8.76
N ARG A 146 2.68 0.82 -9.62
CA ARG A 146 3.16 -0.56 -9.33
C ARG A 146 2.37 -1.34 -8.26
N TRP A 147 1.17 -0.88 -7.91
CA TRP A 147 0.24 -1.58 -7.00
C TRP A 147 0.09 -3.07 -7.32
N TRP A 148 0.06 -3.45 -8.61
CA TRP A 148 -0.07 -4.83 -9.11
C TRP A 148 1.18 -5.72 -9.01
N GLU A 149 2.39 -5.15 -8.88
CA GLU A 149 3.65 -5.90 -8.99
C GLU A 149 3.83 -6.99 -7.91
N PRO A 150 3.56 -6.76 -6.61
CA PRO A 150 3.81 -7.78 -5.60
C PRO A 150 2.89 -9.00 -5.73
N GLY A 151 1.62 -8.77 -6.11
CA GLY A 151 0.64 -9.82 -6.33
C GLY A 151 0.96 -10.65 -7.58
N SER A 152 1.24 -9.97 -8.69
CA SER A 152 1.59 -10.63 -9.95
C SER A 152 2.96 -11.31 -9.90
N ALA A 153 3.97 -10.71 -9.23
CA ALA A 153 5.29 -11.32 -9.06
C ALA A 153 5.25 -12.54 -8.15
N ALA A 154 4.52 -12.47 -7.02
CA ALA A 154 4.34 -13.63 -6.14
C ALA A 154 3.57 -14.76 -6.83
N TRP A 155 2.58 -14.42 -7.68
CA TRP A 155 1.87 -15.40 -8.50
C TRP A 155 2.76 -16.01 -9.59
N ALA A 156 3.55 -15.20 -10.30
CA ALA A 156 4.46 -15.64 -11.35
C ALA A 156 5.63 -16.48 -10.82
N ALA A 157 6.06 -16.27 -9.56
CA ALA A 157 7.17 -17.00 -8.94
C ALA A 157 6.78 -18.36 -8.33
N ARG A 158 5.50 -18.78 -8.39
CA ARG A 158 5.06 -20.08 -7.86
C ARG A 158 5.62 -21.22 -8.71
N ALA A 159 6.55 -21.97 -8.13
CA ALA A 159 7.29 -23.05 -8.79
C ALA A 159 6.45 -24.24 -9.28
N GLN A 160 5.17 -24.34 -8.89
CA GLN A 160 4.29 -25.49 -9.15
C GLN A 160 2.94 -25.06 -9.74
N ARG A 161 2.94 -23.99 -10.56
CA ARG A 161 1.71 -23.53 -11.22
C ARG A 161 1.30 -24.49 -12.36
N ASP A 162 0.03 -24.88 -12.37
CA ASP A 162 -0.61 -25.47 -13.55
C ASP A 162 -0.96 -24.37 -14.55
N SER A 163 -0.78 -24.59 -15.86
CA SER A 163 -0.93 -23.54 -16.88
C SER A 163 -2.32 -22.92 -16.89
N ASP A 164 -3.31 -23.70 -16.47
CA ASP A 164 -4.74 -23.40 -16.55
C ASP A 164 -5.30 -22.82 -15.24
N GLU A 165 -4.47 -22.64 -14.20
CA GLU A 165 -4.91 -22.07 -12.93
C GLU A 165 -5.25 -20.57 -13.08
N PRO A 166 -6.49 -20.14 -12.73
CA PRO A 166 -6.93 -18.76 -12.90
C PRO A 166 -6.19 -17.81 -11.95
N PHE A 167 -5.98 -16.57 -12.41
CA PHE A 167 -5.43 -15.50 -11.58
C PHE A 167 -6.52 -14.99 -10.61
N VAL A 168 -6.69 -15.66 -9.47
CA VAL A 168 -7.67 -15.25 -8.46
C VAL A 168 -7.13 -14.11 -7.61
N LEU A 169 -7.86 -12.98 -7.61
CA LEU A 169 -7.55 -11.83 -6.77
C LEU A 169 -8.45 -11.79 -5.53
N VAL A 170 -7.81 -11.89 -4.37
CA VAL A 170 -8.41 -11.65 -3.06
C VAL A 170 -8.24 -10.18 -2.73
N TYR A 171 -9.35 -9.45 -2.63
CA TYR A 171 -9.38 -8.09 -2.10
C TYR A 171 -9.71 -8.17 -0.63
N TYR A 172 -9.11 -7.30 0.17
CA TYR A 172 -9.35 -7.26 1.60
C TYR A 172 -9.21 -5.84 2.14
N LYS A 173 -9.75 -5.63 3.33
CA LYS A 173 -9.47 -4.45 4.14
C LYS A 173 -8.95 -4.88 5.50
N ILE A 174 -8.21 -3.98 6.15
CA ILE A 174 -7.83 -4.07 7.55
C ILE A 174 -8.46 -2.90 8.26
N ARG A 175 -9.40 -3.21 9.14
CA ARG A 175 -10.02 -2.23 10.04
C ARG A 175 -9.03 -1.95 11.18
N ILE A 176 -8.60 -0.71 11.31
CA ILE A 176 -7.63 -0.31 12.34
C ILE A 176 -8.33 -0.22 13.69
N ASP A 177 -7.90 -1.04 14.65
CA ASP A 177 -8.38 -1.01 16.04
C ASP A 177 -7.55 -0.02 16.88
N HIS A 178 -6.23 -0.05 16.71
CA HIS A 178 -5.30 0.82 17.42
C HIS A 178 -4.12 1.19 16.53
N VAL A 179 -3.54 2.37 16.76
CA VAL A 179 -2.38 2.85 16.04
C VAL A 179 -1.44 3.59 16.99
N THR A 180 -0.17 3.23 16.93
CA THR A 180 0.91 3.88 17.66
C THR A 180 1.99 4.30 16.68
N GLY A 181 2.70 5.37 16.97
CA GLY A 181 3.81 5.81 16.15
C GLY A 181 4.87 6.49 16.97
N HIS A 182 6.09 6.41 16.46
CA HIS A 182 7.26 7.05 17.05
C HIS A 182 8.09 7.67 15.95
N GLU A 183 8.67 8.83 16.24
CA GLU A 183 9.68 9.44 15.40
C GLU A 183 10.90 9.83 16.23
N THR A 184 12.04 9.94 15.56
CA THR A 184 13.21 10.56 16.18
C THR A 184 13.29 12.03 15.85
N THR A 185 13.48 12.83 16.88
CA THR A 185 13.77 14.26 16.76
C THR A 185 15.22 14.51 17.15
N ARG A 186 15.83 15.52 16.52
CA ARG A 186 17.19 15.95 16.88
C ARG A 186 17.14 16.54 18.28
N ASP A 187 18.02 16.06 19.17
CA ASP A 187 18.16 16.68 20.48
C ASP A 187 18.62 18.13 20.27
N THR A 188 17.83 19.10 20.75
CA THR A 188 18.19 20.52 20.68
C THR A 188 19.51 20.84 21.37
N ARG A 189 20.03 19.95 22.22
CA ARG A 189 21.36 20.06 22.85
C ARG A 189 22.52 19.67 21.92
N ASP A 190 22.25 18.90 20.87
CA ASP A 190 23.23 18.47 19.86
C ASP A 190 23.17 19.36 18.59
N ALA A 191 22.39 20.43 18.61
CA ALA A 191 22.42 21.45 17.56
C ALA A 191 23.73 22.25 17.69
N ALA A 192 24.84 21.69 17.18
CA ALA A 192 26.03 22.47 16.92
C ALA A 192 25.61 23.69 16.08
N PRO A 193 26.01 24.93 16.47
CA PRO A 193 25.70 26.10 15.68
C PRO A 193 26.21 25.86 14.27
N ALA A 194 25.40 26.21 13.26
CA ALA A 194 25.80 26.09 11.87
C ALA A 194 27.21 26.68 11.72
N PRO A 195 28.17 25.93 11.12
CA PRO A 195 29.53 26.43 11.00
C PRO A 195 29.48 27.78 10.27
N PRO A 196 30.17 28.83 10.78
CA PRO A 196 30.14 30.13 10.15
C PRO A 196 30.64 29.98 8.72
N ALA A 197 29.86 30.52 7.77
CA ALA A 197 30.21 30.53 6.37
C ALA A 197 31.62 31.15 6.21
N GLY A 198 32.55 30.38 5.66
CA GLY A 198 33.89 30.90 5.32
C GLY A 198 35.10 30.23 5.99
N LYS A 199 35.10 28.90 6.23
CA LYS A 199 36.29 28.20 6.74
C LYS A 199 36.70 26.93 5.96
N TRP A 200 36.42 26.87 4.66
CA TRP A 200 36.92 25.79 3.77
C TRP A 200 37.99 26.23 2.77
N GLU A 201 38.43 27.50 2.77
CA GLU A 201 39.46 27.98 1.85
C GLU A 201 40.82 27.28 2.02
N TRP A 202 41.19 26.87 3.24
CA TRP A 202 42.43 26.13 3.47
C TRP A 202 42.37 24.69 2.92
N MET A 203 41.20 24.05 2.99
CA MET A 203 41.01 22.67 2.52
C MET A 203 40.99 22.60 0.99
N HIS A 204 40.42 23.60 0.31
CA HIS A 204 40.50 23.72 -1.14
C HIS A 204 41.94 23.97 -1.64
N ARG A 205 42.75 24.80 -0.96
CA ARG A 205 44.16 25.03 -1.34
C ARG A 205 45.06 23.80 -1.17
N THR A 206 44.72 22.90 -0.24
CA THR A 206 45.54 21.73 0.06
C THR A 206 45.22 20.56 -0.88
N LEU A 207 43.95 20.39 -1.27
CA LEU A 207 43.53 19.34 -2.20
C LEU A 207 43.98 19.60 -3.66
N VAL A 208 44.06 20.86 -4.09
CA VAL A 208 44.57 21.22 -5.43
C VAL A 208 46.08 20.94 -5.58
N ARG A 209 46.86 21.04 -4.49
CA ARG A 209 48.30 20.71 -4.50
C ARG A 209 48.60 19.21 -4.49
N LEU A 210 47.68 18.38 -4.01
CA LEU A 210 47.87 16.93 -3.89
C LEU A 210 47.31 16.13 -5.06
N PHE A 211 46.27 16.62 -5.73
CA PHE A 211 45.56 15.85 -6.77
C PHE A 211 45.63 16.43 -8.18
N GLY A 212 46.31 17.56 -8.42
CA GLY A 212 46.71 17.95 -9.78
C GLY A 212 45.59 17.96 -10.83
N VAL A 213 44.35 18.28 -10.46
CA VAL A 213 43.27 18.49 -11.42
C VAL A 213 43.14 19.99 -11.65
N GLY A 214 43.86 20.48 -12.66
CA GLY A 214 43.64 21.82 -13.20
C GLY A 214 42.28 21.91 -13.90
N PRO A 215 41.64 23.09 -13.92
CA PRO A 215 40.39 23.28 -14.63
C PRO A 215 40.63 23.05 -16.14
N LYS A 216 39.77 22.24 -16.78
CA LYS A 216 39.67 22.21 -18.24
C LYS A 216 38.99 23.50 -18.68
N ASP A 217 39.79 24.48 -19.09
CA ASP A 217 39.31 25.65 -19.79
C ASP A 217 38.64 25.22 -21.10
N GLY A 218 37.45 25.77 -21.34
CA GLY A 218 36.82 25.73 -22.64
C GLY A 218 37.66 26.48 -23.67
N GLY A 219 37.78 25.92 -24.86
CA GLY A 219 38.50 26.53 -25.97
C GLY A 219 37.95 26.03 -27.31
N LEU A 220 37.27 26.94 -28.00
CA LEU A 220 36.76 26.88 -29.36
C LEU A 220 37.89 26.66 -30.39
N ALA A 221 37.53 26.04 -31.53
CA ALA A 221 38.11 25.91 -32.89
C ALA A 221 39.35 26.76 -33.33
N PRO A 222 40.01 26.43 -34.45
CA PRO A 222 39.43 26.45 -35.80
C PRO A 222 39.26 25.09 -36.49
#